data_AF-Q06276-F1
#
_entry.id   AF-Q06276-F1
#
_cell.length_a   1.000
_cell.length_b   1.000
_cell.length_c   1.000
_cell.angle_alpha   90.00
_cell.angle_beta   90.00
_cell.angle_gamma   90.00
#
_symmetry.space_group_name_H-M   'P 1'
#
loop_
_entity.id
_entity.type
_entity.pdbx_description
1 polymer ?
#
loop_
_entity_poly.entity_id
_entity_poly.type
_entity_poly.pdbx_seq_one_letter_code
_entity_poly.pdbx_strand_id
1 'polypeptide(L)' 'HSVAVTDVNNDGKDDVLVGAPLFMERRTGGKLQEVGRVYVYLQRTYSRFSNDHPILRGSRVYGQFGSSIAPIGDIDQ' A
#
# COMPACT_ATOMS: atom_id res chain seq x y z
N HIS A 1 3.59 2.80 -11.30
CA HIS A 1 3.75 1.70 -10.34
C HIS A 1 4.93 2.05 -9.45
N SER A 2 4.93 1.66 -8.18
CA SER A 2 5.99 2.06 -7.23
C SER A 2 6.22 0.98 -6.17
N VAL A 3 7.42 1.01 -5.57
CA VAL A 3 7.78 0.17 -4.42
C VAL A 3 8.52 1.03 -3.40
N ALA A 4 8.31 0.74 -2.11
CA ALA A 4 9.07 1.34 -1.01
C ALA A 4 9.36 0.29 0.06
N VAL A 5 10.44 0.49 0.81
CA VAL A 5 10.87 -0.38 1.90
C VAL A 5 11.13 0.49 3.12
N THR A 6 10.47 0.17 4.24
CA THR A 6 10.63 0.85 5.53
C THR A 6 9.96 0.02 6.62
N ASP A 7 10.47 0.09 7.84
CA ASP A 7 9.78 -0.45 9.02
C ASP A 7 8.57 0.45 9.33
N VAL A 8 7.35 -0.05 9.06
CA VAL A 8 6.10 0.72 9.27
C VAL A 8 5.46 0.46 10.64
N ASN A 9 5.85 -0.63 11.31
CA ASN A 9 5.27 -1.03 12.60
C ASN A 9 6.27 -0.94 13.76
N ASN A 10 7.47 -0.44 13.50
CA ASN A 10 8.57 -0.24 14.45
C ASN A 10 8.99 -1.54 15.16
N ASP A 11 9.01 -2.66 14.42
CA ASP A 11 9.42 -3.96 14.96
C ASP A 11 10.88 -4.34 14.68
N GLY A 12 11.63 -3.42 14.06
CA GLY A 12 13.04 -3.55 13.69
C GLY A 12 13.27 -4.32 12.39
N LYS A 13 12.23 -4.63 11.62
CA LYS A 13 12.34 -5.33 10.33
C LYS A 13 11.77 -4.47 9.21
N ASP A 14 12.43 -4.55 8.05
CA ASP A 14 11.98 -3.85 6.85
C ASP A 14 10.68 -4.46 6.31
N ASP A 15 9.67 -3.61 6.11
CA ASP A 15 8.41 -3.97 5.44
C ASP A 15 8.40 -3.49 3.99
N VAL A 16 7.60 -4.13 3.14
CA VAL A 16 7.53 -3.81 1.71
C VAL A 16 6.16 -3.24 1.36
N LEU A 17 6.15 -2.07 0.72
CA LEU A 17 4.95 -1.42 0.20
C LEU A 17 4.96 -1.49 -1.32
N VAL A 18 3.84 -1.94 -1.92
CA VAL A 18 3.70 -2.08 -3.38
C VAL A 18 2.51 -1.27 -3.87
N GLY A 19 2.77 -0.30 -4.75
CA GLY A 19 1.77 0.57 -5.37
C GLY A 19 1.24 0.00 -6.70
N ALA A 20 -0.09 -0.15 -6.77
CA ALA A 20 -0.84 -0.56 -7.95
C ALA A 20 -1.80 0.57 -8.40
N PRO A 21 -1.29 1.63 -9.06
CA PRO A 21 -2.08 2.83 -9.36
C PRO A 21 -3.27 2.59 -10.29
N LEU A 22 -3.19 1.59 -11.18
CA LEU A 22 -4.26 1.24 -12.12
C LEU A 22 -5.22 0.17 -11.56
N PHE A 23 -5.21 -0.08 -10.25
CA PHE A 23 -6.09 -1.06 -9.63
C PHE A 23 -7.57 -0.67 -9.82
N MET A 24 -8.34 -1.62 -10.36
CA MET A 24 -9.78 -1.48 -10.60
C MET A 24 -10.57 -2.08 -9.43
N GLU A 25 -11.43 -1.29 -8.80
CA GLU A 25 -12.35 -1.74 -7.75
C GLU A 25 -13.79 -1.75 -8.28
N ARG A 26 -14.54 -2.79 -7.94
CA ARG A 26 -15.98 -2.84 -8.19
C ARG A 26 -16.70 -2.07 -7.09
N ARG A 27 -17.34 -0.95 -7.46
CA ARG A 27 -18.10 -0.12 -6.53
C ARG A 27 -19.60 -0.40 -6.63
N THR A 28 -20.38 0.28 -5.80
CA THR A 28 -21.85 0.22 -5.77
C THR A 28 -22.40 0.41 -7.19
N GLY A 29 -23.26 -0.52 -7.64
CA GLY A 29 -23.74 -0.56 -9.03
C GLY A 29 -22.91 -1.42 -9.98
N GLY A 30 -21.88 -2.14 -9.48
CA GLY A 30 -21.18 -3.18 -10.22
C GLY A 30 -20.19 -2.67 -11.28
N LYS A 31 -20.05 -1.36 -11.46
CA LYS A 31 -19.07 -0.76 -12.37
C LYS A 31 -17.67 -0.88 -11.80
N LEU A 32 -16.72 -1.26 -12.66
CA LEU A 32 -15.29 -1.20 -12.36
C LEU A 32 -14.83 0.25 -12.47
N GLN A 33 -14.11 0.72 -11.47
CA GLN A 33 -13.52 2.05 -11.44
C GLN A 33 -12.05 1.95 -11.09
N GLU A 34 -11.19 2.67 -11.81
CA GLU A 34 -9.78 2.80 -11.46
C GLU A 34 -9.69 3.66 -10.21
N VAL A 35 -9.18 3.10 -9.12
CA VAL A 35 -9.03 3.82 -7.85
C VAL A 35 -7.60 3.80 -7.34
N GLY A 36 -6.80 2.83 -7.79
CA GLY A 36 -5.46 2.60 -7.27
C GLY A 36 -5.48 1.95 -5.89
N ARG A 37 -4.37 1.31 -5.54
CA ARG A 37 -4.21 0.52 -4.32
C ARG A 37 -2.75 0.48 -3.89
N VAL A 38 -2.52 0.40 -2.59
CA VAL A 38 -1.21 0.07 -2.02
C VAL A 38 -1.36 -1.17 -1.14
N TYR A 39 -0.46 -2.13 -1.35
CA TYR A 39 -0.32 -3.33 -0.55
C TYR A 39 0.81 -3.13 0.45
N VAL A 40 0.61 -3.59 1.69
CA VAL A 40 1.62 -3.57 2.76
C VAL A 40 1.94 -5.00 3.12
N TYR A 41 3.20 -5.38 2.99
CA TYR A 41 3.72 -6.70 3.33
C TYR A 41 4.66 -6.55 4.51
N LEU A 42 4.18 -6.95 5.69
CA LEU A 42 4.97 -6.90 6.91
C LEU A 42 5.92 -8.07 7.00
N GLN A 43 7.17 -7.81 7.35
CA GLN A 43 8.13 -8.87 7.59
C GLN A 43 7.91 -9.45 9.00
N ARG A 44 7.52 -10.72 9.09
CA ARG A 44 7.29 -11.39 10.38
C ARG A 44 8.56 -12.06 10.90
N THR A 45 9.27 -12.73 10.00
CA THR A 45 10.55 -13.39 10.25
C THR A 45 11.38 -13.33 8.97
N TYR A 46 12.66 -13.74 9.02
CA TYR A 46 13.55 -13.69 7.86
C TYR A 46 12.90 -14.31 6.61
N SER A 47 12.75 -13.50 5.55
CA SER A 47 12.14 -13.90 4.27
C SER A 47 10.67 -14.36 4.34
N ARG A 48 9.94 -14.07 5.43
CA ARG A 48 8.51 -14.36 5.56
C ARG A 48 7.72 -13.09 5.76
N PHE A 49 6.86 -12.80 4.79
CA PHE A 49 5.99 -11.63 4.77
C PHE A 49 4.53 -12.03 4.97
N SER A 50 3.77 -11.19 5.66
CA SER A 50 2.31 -11.30 5.70
C SER A 50 1.66 -10.00 5.25
N ASN A 51 0.44 -10.09 4.74
CA ASN A 51 -0.35 -8.97 4.25
C ASN A 51 -1.53 -8.67 5.19
N ASP A 52 -1.34 -8.88 6.50
CA ASP A 52 -2.42 -8.77 7.50
C ASP A 52 -2.88 -7.33 7.74
N HIS A 53 -2.21 -6.34 7.13
CA HIS A 53 -2.64 -4.95 7.20
C HIS A 53 -3.82 -4.65 6.28
N PRO A 54 -4.69 -3.70 6.68
CA PRO A 54 -5.77 -3.22 5.82
C PRO A 54 -5.22 -2.74 4.48
N ILE A 55 -5.86 -3.17 3.40
CA ILE A 55 -5.54 -2.70 2.06
C ILE A 55 -5.83 -1.19 1.97
N LEU A 56 -4.82 -0.43 1.58
CA LEU A 56 -4.96 1.01 1.32
C LEU A 56 -5.49 1.21 -0.09
N ARG A 57 -6.62 1.91 -0.22
CA ARG A 57 -7.30 2.14 -1.51
C ARG A 57 -7.51 3.62 -1.76
N GLY A 58 -7.47 4.02 -3.03
CA GLY A 58 -7.80 5.38 -3.41
C GLY A 58 -9.29 5.70 -3.24
N SER A 59 -9.58 6.93 -2.84
CA SER A 59 -10.96 7.43 -2.72
C SER A 59 -11.49 7.97 -4.06
N ARG A 60 -10.61 8.54 -4.89
CA ARG A 60 -10.96 9.19 -6.16
C ARG A 60 -10.78 8.27 -7.36
N VAL A 61 -11.75 8.30 -8.28
CA VAL A 61 -11.64 7.58 -9.56
C VAL A 61 -10.57 8.27 -10.42
N TYR A 62 -9.73 7.49 -11.09
CA TYR A 62 -8.56 7.97 -11.87
C TYR A 62 -7.53 8.77 -11.06
N GLY A 63 -7.57 8.65 -9.72
CA GLY A 63 -6.64 9.33 -8.82
C GLY A 63 -5.25 8.68 -8.75
N GLN A 64 -5.08 7.50 -9.36
CA GLN A 64 -3.81 6.75 -9.40
C GLN A 64 -3.17 6.57 -8.02
N PHE A 65 -3.96 6.22 -7.00
CA PHE A 65 -3.47 6.02 -5.64
C PHE A 65 -2.37 4.93 -5.61
N GLY A 66 -1.23 5.24 -5.00
CA GLY A 66 -0.03 4.39 -5.05
C GLY A 66 0.82 4.58 -6.30
N SER A 67 0.74 5.75 -6.97
CA SER A 67 1.63 6.12 -8.07
C SER A 67 3.07 6.36 -7.59
N SER A 68 3.23 6.89 -6.37
CA SER A 68 4.50 7.12 -5.67
C SER A 68 4.34 6.83 -4.18
N ILE A 69 5.37 6.26 -3.56
CA ILE A 69 5.42 5.99 -2.12
C ILE A 69 6.80 6.43 -1.63
N ALA A 70 6.84 7.26 -0.58
CA ALA A 70 8.07 7.78 0.01
C ALA A 70 8.01 7.59 1.54
N PRO A 71 8.94 6.83 2.14
CA PRO A 71 9.10 6.78 3.59
C PRO A 71 9.46 8.15 4.16
N ILE A 72 8.84 8.55 5.26
CA ILE A 72 9.06 9.85 5.93
C ILE A 72 9.66 9.71 7.33
N GLY A 73 9.90 8.48 7.79
CA GLY A 73 10.31 8.19 9.16
C GLY A 73 9.21 8.52 10.16
N ASP A 74 9.64 8.80 11.39
CA ASP A 74 8.77 9.25 12.48
C ASP A 74 8.52 10.76 12.34
N ILE A 75 7.30 11.14 11.95
CA ILE A 75 6.96 12.53 11.56
C ILE A 75 6.48 13.37 12.75
N ASP A 76 6.01 12.75 13.82
CA ASP A 76 5.29 13.41 14.91
C ASP A 76 6.02 13.41 16.26
N GLN A 77 7.35 13.29 16.24
CA GLN A 77 8.18 13.47 17.45
C GLN A 77 8.16 14.90 18.02
#